data_AF-A0A0T7BMJ3-F1
#
_entry.id   AF-A0A0T7BMJ3-F1
#
_cell.length_a   1.000
_cell.length_b   1.000
_cell.length_c   1.000
_cell.angle_alpha   90.00
_cell.angle_beta   90.00
_cell.angle_gamma   90.00
#
_symmetry.space_group_name_H-M   'P 1'
#
loop_
_entity.id
_entity.type
_entity.pdbx_description
1 polymer ?
#
loop_
_entity_poly.entity_id
_entity_poly.type
_entity_poly.pdbx_seq_one_letter_code
_entity_poly.pdbx_strand_id
1 'polypeptide(L)'
;MNIRLKPEDEQFIQAQIARGKYENPEDVISKALRLLDEWEKGYQNWVEETRQKVEVAAEQLERGEGIEGEVVVERLREKLRQARENQR
;
A
#
# COMPACT_ATOMS: atom_id res chain seq x y z
N MET A 1 -15.25 -20.88 -18.15
CA MET A 1 -15.98 -19.59 -18.06
C MET A 1 -15.72 -18.83 -19.35
N ASN A 2 -16.74 -18.29 -20.02
CA ASN A 2 -16.53 -17.46 -21.20
C ASN A 2 -16.56 -15.99 -20.79
N ILE A 3 -15.48 -15.28 -21.04
CA ILE A 3 -15.32 -13.86 -20.72
C ILE A 3 -15.18 -13.13 -22.06
N ARG A 4 -15.96 -12.07 -22.28
CA ARG A 4 -15.76 -11.19 -23.43
C ARG A 4 -14.79 -10.09 -23.02
N LEU A 5 -13.68 -10.01 -23.73
CA LEU A 5 -12.70 -8.96 -23.55
C LEU A 5 -13.06 -7.75 -24.41
N LYS A 6 -12.56 -6.57 -24.02
CA LYS A 6 -12.62 -5.41 -24.91
C LYS A 6 -11.56 -5.60 -26.00
N PRO A 7 -11.78 -5.06 -27.21
CA PRO A 7 -10.79 -5.14 -28.29
C PRO A 7 -9.39 -4.64 -27.89
N GLU A 8 -9.33 -3.63 -27.03
CA GLU A 8 -8.08 -3.07 -26.50
C GLU A 8 -7.30 -4.09 -25.63
N ASP A 9 -8.02 -4.84 -24.79
CA ASP A 9 -7.43 -5.87 -23.91
C ASP A 9 -6.92 -7.06 -24.74
N GLU A 10 -7.66 -7.46 -25.77
CA GLU A 10 -7.24 -8.52 -26.71
C GLU A 10 -5.96 -8.11 -27.46
N GLN A 11 -5.90 -6.87 -27.95
CA GLN A 11 -4.70 -6.33 -28.61
C GLN A 11 -3.51 -6.30 -27.66
N PHE A 12 -3.72 -5.90 -26.40
CA PHE A 12 -2.68 -5.92 -25.39
C PHE A 12 -2.13 -7.33 -25.15
N ILE A 13 -3.00 -8.32 -24.96
CA ILE A 13 -2.61 -9.72 -24.76
C ILE A 13 -1.81 -10.22 -25.97
N GLN A 14 -2.31 -9.97 -27.18
CA GLN A 14 -1.62 -10.39 -28.40
C GLN A 14 -0.24 -9.75 -28.54
N ALA A 15 -0.09 -8.48 -28.14
CA ALA A 15 1.20 -7.80 -28.15
C ALA A 15 2.19 -8.38 -27.12
N GLN A 16 1.72 -8.83 -25.95
CA GLN A 16 2.57 -9.47 -24.95
C GLN A 16 3.09 -10.84 -25.42
N ILE A 17 2.24 -11.61 -26.11
CA ILE A 17 2.61 -12.89 -26.72
C ILE A 17 3.59 -12.66 -27.87
N ALA A 18 3.31 -11.68 -28.75
CA ALA A 18 4.18 -11.36 -29.90
C ALA A 18 5.61 -10.94 -29.47
N ARG A 19 5.76 -10.39 -28.26
CA ARG A 19 7.06 -10.05 -27.67
C ARG A 19 7.81 -11.27 -27.11
N GLY A 20 7.24 -12.47 -27.19
CA GLY A 20 7.82 -13.73 -26.73
C GLY A 20 7.85 -13.88 -25.21
N LYS A 21 7.16 -13.01 -24.46
CA LYS A 21 7.17 -13.02 -22.99
C LYS A 21 6.18 -14.04 -22.40
N TYR A 22 5.20 -14.47 -23.19
CA TYR A 22 4.14 -15.40 -22.79
C TYR A 22 3.82 -16.32 -23.96
N GLU A 23 3.49 -17.58 -23.69
CA GLU A 23 3.24 -18.60 -24.72
C GLU A 23 1.79 -18.56 -25.23
N ASN A 24 0.85 -18.14 -24.37
CA ASN A 24 -0.57 -18.13 -24.66
C ASN A 24 -1.31 -16.98 -23.92
N PRO A 25 -2.56 -16.66 -24.31
CA PRO A 25 -3.39 -15.67 -23.63
C PRO A 25 -3.63 -15.96 -22.15
N GLU A 26 -3.79 -17.23 -21.80
CA GLU A 26 -4.08 -17.68 -20.44
C GLU A 26 -2.96 -17.31 -19.47
N ASP A 27 -1.70 -17.36 -19.88
CA ASP A 27 -0.54 -16.97 -19.08
C ASP A 27 -0.57 -15.47 -18.73
N VAL A 28 -0.93 -14.64 -19.72
CA VAL A 28 -1.04 -13.18 -19.53
C VAL A 28 -2.16 -12.87 -18.54
N ILE A 29 -3.33 -13.50 -18.72
CA ILE A 29 -4.50 -13.31 -17.88
C ILE A 29 -4.22 -13.81 -16.46
N SER A 30 -3.63 -14.99 -16.31
CA SER A 30 -3.24 -15.56 -15.01
C SER A 30 -2.29 -14.64 -14.26
N LYS A 31 -1.29 -14.07 -14.95
CA LYS A 31 -0.38 -13.10 -14.34
C LYS A 31 -1.10 -11.82 -13.90
N ALA A 32 -2.02 -11.30 -14.71
CA ALA A 32 -2.81 -10.11 -14.39
C ALA A 32 -3.70 -10.34 -13.15
N LEU A 33 -4.40 -11.48 -13.09
CA LEU A 33 -5.26 -11.85 -11.96
C LEU A 33 -4.45 -12.03 -10.67
N ARG A 34 -3.25 -12.62 -10.75
CA ARG A 34 -2.37 -12.76 -9.59
C ARG A 34 -1.89 -11.41 -9.06
N LEU A 35 -1.55 -10.49 -9.95
CA LEU A 35 -1.18 -9.11 -9.55
C LEU A 35 -2.35 -8.38 -8.91
N LEU A 36 -3.58 -8.58 -9.42
CA LEU A 36 -4.79 -8.03 -8.83
C LEU A 36 -5.01 -8.58 -7.41
N ASP A 37 -4.94 -9.90 -7.23
CA ASP A 37 -5.08 -10.55 -5.92
C ASP A 37 -4.01 -10.09 -4.92
N GLU A 38 -2.75 -9.98 -5.35
CA GLU A 38 -1.66 -9.44 -4.52
C GLU A 38 -1.94 -7.98 -4.09
N TRP A 39 -2.42 -7.16 -5.01
CA TRP A 39 -2.77 -5.76 -4.73
C TRP A 39 -3.96 -5.63 -3.78
N GLU A 40 -5.03 -6.40 -4.00
CA GLU A 40 -6.21 -6.41 -3.14
C GLU A 40 -5.86 -6.88 -1.72
N LYS A 41 -5.05 -7.94 -1.58
CA LYS A 41 -4.56 -8.38 -0.27
C LYS A 41 -3.74 -7.31 0.44
N GLY A 42 -2.83 -6.66 -0.28
CA GLY A 42 -2.05 -5.54 0.27
C GLY A 42 -2.95 -4.41 0.78
N TYR A 43 -3.99 -4.06 0.02
CA TYR A 43 -4.95 -3.04 0.41
C TYR A 43 -5.77 -3.46 1.64
N GLN A 44 -6.29 -4.69 1.69
CA GLN A 44 -7.04 -5.17 2.85
C GLN A 44 -6.19 -5.19 4.12
N ASN A 45 -4.95 -5.68 4.03
CA ASN A 45 -4.02 -5.66 5.17
C ASN A 45 -3.77 -4.23 5.65
N TRP A 46 -3.55 -3.28 4.73
CA TRP A 46 -3.37 -1.87 5.09
C TRP A 46 -4.61 -1.29 5.78
N VAL A 47 -5.82 -1.61 5.31
CA VAL A 47 -7.08 -1.17 5.93
C VAL A 47 -7.21 -1.73 7.34
N GLU A 48 -6.96 -3.03 7.53
CA GLU A 48 -7.05 -3.68 8.84
C GLU A 48 -6.04 -3.12 9.83
N GLU A 49 -4.77 -3.01 9.44
CA GLU A 49 -3.72 -2.42 10.29
C GLU A 49 -4.04 -0.97 10.67
N THR A 50 -4.55 -0.19 9.72
CA THR A 50 -4.91 1.21 9.97
C THR A 50 -6.09 1.30 10.92
N ARG A 51 -7.13 0.47 10.74
CA ARG A 51 -8.29 0.42 11.63
C ARG A 51 -7.87 0.10 13.07
N GLN A 52 -7.03 -0.90 13.26
CA GLN A 52 -6.50 -1.26 14.58
C GLN A 52 -5.74 -0.10 15.24
N LYS A 53 -4.87 0.58 14.49
CA LYS A 53 -4.13 1.75 15.00
C LYS A 53 -5.05 2.90 15.40
N VAL A 54 -6.10 3.16 14.61
CA VAL A 54 -7.09 4.20 14.90
C VAL A 54 -7.90 3.86 16.14
N GLU A 55 -8.33 2.61 16.29
CA GLU A 55 -9.09 2.13 17.46
C GLU A 55 -8.28 2.28 18.75
N VAL A 56 -7.03 1.82 18.75
CA VAL A 56 -6.10 2.01 19.88
C VAL A 56 -5.91 3.50 20.18
N ALA A 57 -5.71 4.35 19.17
CA ALA A 57 -5.54 5.79 19.38
C ALA A 57 -6.80 6.44 19.95
N ALA A 58 -8.00 6.02 19.52
CA ALA A 58 -9.26 6.52 20.06
C ALA A 58 -9.39 6.17 21.55
N GLU A 59 -9.12 4.93 21.93
CA GLU A 59 -9.14 4.51 23.34
C GLU A 59 -8.12 5.27 24.20
N GLN A 60 -6.91 5.52 23.67
CA GLN A 60 -5.89 6.33 24.35
C GLN A 60 -6.37 7.75 24.59
N LEU A 61 -7.03 8.36 23.60
CA LEU A 61 -7.59 9.70 23.74
C LEU A 61 -8.73 9.74 24.77
N GLU A 62 -9.59 8.72 24.80
CA GLU A 62 -10.65 8.61 25.82
C GLU A 62 -10.09 8.48 27.24
N ARG A 63 -8.94 7.82 27.41
CA ARG A 63 -8.21 7.76 28.69
C ARG A 63 -7.42 9.03 29.03
N GLY A 64 -7.44 10.04 28.15
CA GLY A 64 -6.72 11.30 28.35
C GLY A 64 -5.20 11.20 28.11
N GLU A 65 -4.73 10.16 27.41
CA GLU A 65 -3.31 9.94 27.10
C GLU A 65 -2.83 10.78 25.89
N GLY A 66 -3.70 11.64 25.35
CA GLY A 66 -3.35 12.59 24.29
C GLY A 66 -2.27 13.58 24.72
N ILE A 67 -1.40 13.95 23.79
CA ILE A 67 -0.35 14.96 24.00
C ILE A 67 -0.69 16.16 23.12
N GLU A 68 -0.59 17.37 23.66
CA GLU A 68 -0.77 18.60 22.89
C GLU A 68 0.27 18.70 21.76
N GLY A 69 -0.20 19.09 20.57
CA GLY A 69 0.62 19.12 19.36
C GLY A 69 1.85 20.02 19.47
N GLU A 70 1.72 21.18 20.11
CA GLU A 70 2.82 22.12 20.31
C GLU A 70 3.95 21.49 21.15
N VAL A 71 3.59 20.74 22.21
CA VAL A 71 4.54 20.01 23.06
C VAL A 71 5.29 18.95 22.24
N VAL A 72 4.60 18.24 21.34
CA VAL A 72 5.24 17.23 20.47
C VAL A 72 6.22 17.89 19.50
N VAL A 73 5.84 18.99 18.86
CA VAL A 73 6.68 19.72 17.90
C VAL A 73 7.96 20.22 18.57
N GLU A 74 7.87 20.80 19.77
CA GLU A 74 9.05 21.28 20.50
C GLU A 74 9.97 20.14 20.92
N ARG A 75 9.43 19.02 21.42
CA ARG A 75 10.23 17.82 21.73
C ARG A 75 10.96 17.26 20.51
N LEU A 76 10.32 17.25 19.33
CA LEU A 76 10.94 16.80 18.09
C LEU A 76 12.06 17.75 17.63
N ARG A 77 11.85 19.07 17.71
CA ARG A 77 12.88 20.07 17.40
C ARG A 77 14.10 19.93 18.31
N GLU A 78 13.88 19.67 19.59
CA GLU A 78 14.95 19.42 20.55
C GLU A 78 15.76 18.17 20.20
N LYS A 79 15.09 17.04 19.92
CA LYS A 79 15.78 15.81 19.48
C LYS A 79 16.63 16.03 18.22
N LEU A 80 16.13 16.83 17.27
CA LEU A 80 16.86 17.15 16.04
C LEU A 80 18.09 18.04 16.29
N ARG A 81 18.04 18.97 17.26
CA ARG A 81 19.21 19.76 17.68
C ARG A 81 20.28 18.87 18.31
N GLN A 82 19.89 18.04 19.27
CA GLN A 82 20.80 17.12 19.96
C GLN A 82 21.49 16.15 19.00
N ALA A 83 20.74 15.62 18.02
CA ALA A 83 21.32 14.74 17.00
C ALA A 83 22.37 15.44 16.11
N ARG A 84 22.23 16.74 15.86
CA ARG A 84 23.19 17.55 15.09
C ARG A 84 24.41 17.94 15.90
N GLU A 85 24.24 18.18 17.20
CA GLU A 85 25.33 18.52 18.12
C GLU A 85 26.21 17.31 18.41
N ASN A 86 25.63 16.12 18.56
CA ASN A 86 26.37 14.87 18.77
C ASN A 86 27.11 14.34 17.52
N GLN A 87 26.95 14.99 16.36
CA GLN A 87 27.66 14.67 15.11
C GLN A 87 28.83 15.62 14.82
N ARG A 88 29.08 16.61 15.68
CA ARG A 88 30.24 17.50 15.63
C ARG A 88 31.30 17.06 16.62
#